data_AF-A0A7S1Y8L5-F1
#
_entry.id   AF-A0A7S1Y8L5-F1
#
_cell.length_a   1.000
_cell.length_b   1.000
_cell.length_c   1.000
_cell.angle_alpha   90.00
_cell.angle_beta   90.00
_cell.angle_gamma   90.00
#
_symmetry.space_group_name_H-M   'P 1'
#
loop_
_entity.id
_entity.type
_entity.pdbx_description
1 polymer ?
#
loop_
_entity_poly.entity_id
_entity_poly.type
_entity_poly.pdbx_seq_one_letter_code
_entity_poly.pdbx_strand_id
1 'polypeptide(L)'
;AASHLNFGVELLDGNVSELEKNARVNLEAAKVTKAVSALSLSLSFVVSGLEQIPGELWKDPYYDLTLELSALKCEVLFCLGEFDDCLEVVKEIDSRARTVEDKAEALIAKIRILGNRYELEPAIEAGLSLLEALGENFPPRPSQLRLMYSLLVTQQSLRG
;
A
#
# COMPACT_ATOMS: atom_id res chain seq x y z
N ALA A 1 17.94 7.39 -15.74
CA ALA A 1 18.87 7.76 -14.65
C ALA A 1 18.91 6.68 -13.57
N ALA A 2 17.77 6.34 -12.94
CA ALA A 2 17.69 5.30 -11.90
C ALA A 2 18.34 3.96 -12.27
N SER A 3 18.08 3.43 -13.48
CA SER A 3 18.70 2.17 -13.92
C SER A 3 20.22 2.21 -13.92
N HIS A 4 20.84 3.34 -14.32
CA HIS A 4 22.30 3.49 -14.29
C HIS A 4 22.85 3.62 -12.87
N LEU A 5 22.09 4.26 -11.97
CA LEU A 5 22.46 4.38 -10.56
C LEU A 5 22.37 3.03 -9.83
N ASN A 6 21.44 2.16 -10.23
CA ASN A 6 21.34 0.80 -9.69
C ASN A 6 22.56 -0.05 -10.05
N PHE A 7 23.13 0.10 -11.26
CA PHE A 7 24.38 -0.57 -11.62
C PHE A 7 25.60 -0.05 -10.84
N GLY A 8 25.54 1.17 -10.30
CA GLY A 8 26.63 1.79 -9.55
C GLY A 8 26.54 1.59 -8.04
N VAL A 9 25.54 0.84 -7.52
CA VAL A 9 25.33 0.66 -6.07
C VAL A 9 26.52 0.04 -5.36
N GLU A 10 27.22 -0.90 -6.00
CA GLU A 10 28.41 -1.56 -5.44
C GLU A 10 29.56 -0.57 -5.19
N LEU A 11 29.56 0.58 -5.89
CA LEU A 11 30.57 1.63 -5.74
C LEU A 11 30.22 2.64 -4.65
N LEU A 12 29.03 2.54 -4.04
CA LEU A 12 28.61 3.45 -2.97
C LEU A 12 29.26 3.12 -1.61
N ASP A 13 29.97 1.99 -1.49
CA ASP A 13 30.87 1.62 -0.38
C ASP A 13 30.27 1.86 1.03
N GLY A 14 28.97 1.59 1.20
CA GLY A 14 28.27 1.79 2.48
C GLY A 14 27.97 3.25 2.84
N ASN A 15 28.10 4.19 1.90
CA ASN A 15 27.74 5.59 2.12
C ASN A 15 26.22 5.74 2.28
N VAL A 16 25.79 5.79 3.54
CA VAL A 16 24.40 5.91 3.98
C VAL A 16 23.64 7.02 3.24
N SER A 17 24.24 8.20 3.06
CA SER A 17 23.57 9.34 2.43
C SER A 17 23.29 9.11 0.95
N GLU A 18 24.21 8.47 0.23
CA GLU A 18 24.03 8.19 -1.21
C GLU A 18 23.10 6.99 -1.44
N LEU A 19 23.12 6.01 -0.54
CA LEU A 19 22.18 4.88 -0.54
C LEU A 19 20.74 5.35 -0.32
N GLU A 20 20.50 6.21 0.67
CA GLU A 20 19.18 6.80 0.90
C GLU A 20 18.70 7.60 -0.33
N LYS A 21 19.60 8.42 -0.89
CA LYS A 21 19.29 9.20 -2.10
C LYS A 21 18.94 8.31 -3.29
N ASN A 22 19.65 7.20 -3.46
CA ASN A 22 19.37 6.25 -4.54
C ASN A 22 18.02 5.54 -4.33
N ALA A 23 17.71 5.13 -3.09
CA ALA A 23 16.40 4.57 -2.75
C ALA A 23 15.25 5.55 -3.09
N ARG A 24 15.42 6.85 -2.80
CA ARG A 24 14.45 7.89 -3.19
C ARG A 24 14.35 8.08 -4.71
N VAL A 25 15.46 8.01 -5.44
CA VAL A 25 15.44 8.06 -6.92
C VAL A 25 14.71 6.85 -7.50
N ASN A 26 14.88 5.67 -6.91
CA ASN A 26 14.15 4.46 -7.28
C ASN A 26 12.64 4.59 -7.02
N LEU A 27 12.25 5.16 -5.88
CA LEU A 27 10.84 5.47 -5.60
C LEU A 27 10.22 6.37 -6.67
N GLU A 28 10.88 7.47 -7.03
CA GLU A 28 10.38 8.38 -8.06
C GLU A 28 10.33 7.71 -9.45
N ALA A 29 11.36 6.91 -9.79
CA ALA A 29 11.37 6.16 -11.03
C ALA A 29 10.22 5.15 -11.11
N ALA A 30 9.93 4.46 -10.00
CA ALA A 30 8.80 3.55 -9.89
C ALA A 30 7.45 4.26 -10.09
N LYS A 31 7.24 5.43 -9.47
CA LYS A 31 6.01 6.21 -9.67
C LYS A 31 5.82 6.59 -11.15
N VAL A 32 6.89 7.05 -11.81
CA VAL A 32 6.85 7.42 -13.23
C VAL A 32 6.54 6.22 -14.12
N THR A 33 7.19 5.08 -13.89
CA THR A 33 6.96 3.88 -14.71
C THR A 33 5.59 3.27 -14.46
N LYS A 34 5.09 3.30 -13.22
CA LYS A 34 3.70 2.94 -12.91
C LYS A 34 2.72 3.82 -13.70
N ALA A 35 2.93 5.13 -13.74
CA ALA A 35 2.02 6.08 -14.40
C ALA A 35 1.88 5.83 -15.92
N VAL A 36 2.89 5.23 -16.56
CA VAL A 36 2.85 4.81 -17.97
C VAL A 36 2.57 3.31 -18.15
N SER A 37 2.08 2.64 -17.11
CA SER A 37 1.75 1.21 -17.07
C SER A 37 2.92 0.25 -17.35
N ALA A 38 4.17 0.70 -17.16
CA ALA A 38 5.35 -0.15 -17.22
C ALA A 38 5.55 -0.88 -15.88
N LEU A 39 4.57 -1.71 -15.49
CA LEU A 39 4.43 -2.25 -14.14
C LEU A 39 5.61 -3.13 -13.70
N SER A 40 6.13 -4.02 -14.56
CA SER A 40 7.29 -4.85 -14.22
C SER A 40 8.56 -4.03 -13.96
N LEU A 41 8.73 -2.91 -14.68
CA LEU A 41 9.83 -1.98 -14.46
C LEU A 41 9.60 -1.12 -13.21
N SER A 42 8.36 -0.77 -12.92
CA SER A 42 8.01 -0.15 -11.64
C SER A 42 8.36 -1.07 -10.48
N LEU A 43 8.00 -2.35 -10.56
CA LEU A 43 8.29 -3.33 -9.52
C LEU A 43 9.79 -3.47 -9.28
N SER A 44 10.60 -3.55 -10.35
CA SER A 44 12.05 -3.65 -10.20
C SER A 44 12.65 -2.43 -9.52
N PHE A 45 12.21 -1.21 -9.85
CA PHE A 45 12.64 -0.01 -9.14
C PHE A 45 12.20 0.00 -7.68
N VAL A 46 10.98 -0.44 -7.35
CA VAL A 46 10.53 -0.52 -5.95
C VAL A 46 11.39 -1.50 -5.15
N VAL A 47 11.65 -2.70 -5.70
CA VAL A 47 12.49 -3.72 -5.05
C VAL A 47 13.90 -3.18 -4.84
N SER A 48 14.53 -2.59 -5.86
CA SER A 48 15.84 -1.98 -5.73
C SER A 48 15.86 -0.84 -4.71
N GLY A 49 14.78 -0.04 -4.64
CA GLY A 49 14.66 1.02 -3.64
C GLY A 49 14.69 0.48 -2.21
N LEU A 50 13.92 -0.56 -1.93
CA LEU A 50 13.86 -1.21 -0.61
C LEU A 50 15.20 -1.85 -0.23
N GLU A 51 15.88 -2.52 -1.15
CA GLU A 51 17.19 -3.16 -0.92
C GLU A 51 18.30 -2.16 -0.62
N GLN A 52 18.16 -0.91 -1.09
CA GLN A 52 19.15 0.13 -0.95
C GLN A 52 18.96 1.02 0.28
N ILE A 53 17.86 0.88 1.03
CA ILE A 53 17.68 1.64 2.26
C ILE A 53 18.73 1.20 3.28
N PRO A 54 19.59 2.12 3.75
CA PRO A 54 20.67 1.76 4.66
C PRO A 54 20.13 1.59 6.09
N GLY A 55 20.13 0.37 6.62
CA GLY A 55 19.79 0.10 8.03
C GLY A 55 18.39 -0.51 8.22
N GLU A 56 17.71 -0.14 9.30
CA GLU A 56 16.41 -0.74 9.65
C GLU A 56 15.24 -0.02 8.95
N LEU A 57 14.65 -0.68 7.95
CA LEU A 57 13.55 -0.19 7.11
C LEU A 57 12.40 0.48 7.89
N TRP A 58 11.87 -0.20 8.91
CA TRP A 58 10.66 0.22 9.63
C TRP A 58 10.93 1.10 10.85
N LYS A 59 12.12 1.69 10.96
CA LYS A 59 12.50 2.61 12.03
C LYS A 59 12.90 3.97 11.46
N ASP A 60 12.87 4.99 12.31
CA ASP A 60 13.40 6.30 11.92
C ASP A 60 14.90 6.20 11.64
N PRO A 61 15.42 6.90 10.61
CA PRO A 61 14.72 7.88 9.76
C PRO A 61 14.03 7.30 8.51
N TYR A 62 14.04 5.99 8.29
CA TYR A 62 13.63 5.37 7.00
C TYR A 62 12.17 4.90 6.95
N TYR A 63 11.45 5.01 8.06
CA TYR A 63 10.08 4.54 8.18
C TYR A 63 9.18 5.03 7.03
N ASP A 64 9.15 6.34 6.77
CA ASP A 64 8.27 6.92 5.75
C ASP A 64 8.63 6.43 4.34
N LEU A 65 9.93 6.35 4.04
CA LEU A 65 10.42 5.86 2.74
C LEU A 65 10.08 4.38 2.53
N THR A 66 10.25 3.56 3.56
CA THR A 66 9.89 2.14 3.55
C THR A 66 8.40 1.94 3.36
N LEU A 67 7.59 2.72 4.08
CA LEU A 67 6.13 2.64 4.00
C LEU A 67 5.67 2.97 2.58
N GLU A 68 6.18 4.06 2.00
CA GLU A 68 5.81 4.50 0.65
C GLU A 68 6.24 3.51 -0.43
N LEU A 69 7.47 2.97 -0.36
CA LEU A 69 7.94 1.92 -1.27
C LEU A 69 7.14 0.64 -1.11
N SER A 70 6.82 0.23 0.11
CA SER A 70 6.01 -0.98 0.38
C SER A 70 4.58 -0.83 -0.12
N ALA A 71 3.95 0.33 0.09
CA ALA A 71 2.62 0.63 -0.43
C ALA A 71 2.60 0.58 -1.96
N LEU A 72 3.60 1.20 -2.62
CA LEU A 72 3.75 1.16 -4.07
C LEU A 72 4.01 -0.27 -4.58
N LYS A 73 4.80 -1.08 -3.86
CA LYS A 73 5.03 -2.50 -4.16
C LYS A 73 3.71 -3.26 -4.17
N CYS A 74 2.91 -3.07 -3.12
CA CYS A 74 1.60 -3.68 -2.96
C CYS A 74 0.68 -3.33 -4.13
N GLU A 75 0.58 -2.04 -4.49
CA GLU A 75 -0.25 -1.57 -5.61
C GLU A 75 0.20 -2.15 -6.95
N VAL A 76 1.51 -2.17 -7.23
CA VAL A 76 2.05 -2.69 -8.49
C VAL A 76 1.84 -4.20 -8.61
N LEU A 77 2.07 -4.96 -7.53
CA LEU A 77 1.81 -6.41 -7.50
C LEU A 77 0.32 -6.71 -7.71
N PHE A 78 -0.57 -5.94 -7.09
CA PHE A 78 -2.00 -6.04 -7.32
C PHE A 78 -2.35 -5.84 -8.80
N CYS A 79 -1.82 -4.79 -9.44
CA CYS A 79 -2.06 -4.50 -10.84
C CYS A 79 -1.49 -5.56 -11.80
N LEU A 80 -0.38 -6.22 -11.41
CA LEU A 80 0.20 -7.34 -12.15
C LEU A 80 -0.58 -8.65 -11.97
N GLY A 81 -1.50 -8.73 -11.00
CA GLY A 81 -2.22 -9.95 -10.65
C GLY A 81 -1.45 -10.88 -9.71
N GLU A 82 -0.29 -10.44 -9.19
CA GLU A 82 0.56 -11.17 -8.25
C GLU A 82 -0.01 -11.07 -6.82
N PHE A 83 -1.21 -11.65 -6.63
CA PHE A 83 -2.00 -11.44 -5.42
C PHE A 83 -1.38 -12.04 -4.16
N ASP A 84 -0.71 -13.19 -4.26
CA ASP A 84 -0.08 -13.81 -3.08
C ASP A 84 1.08 -12.96 -2.57
N ASP A 85 1.96 -12.49 -3.46
CA ASP A 85 3.04 -11.57 -3.10
C ASP A 85 2.50 -10.24 -2.58
N CYS A 86 1.43 -9.72 -3.18
CA CYS A 86 0.74 -8.53 -2.71
C CYS A 86 0.25 -8.71 -1.25
N LEU A 87 -0.37 -9.86 -0.94
CA LEU A 87 -0.86 -10.17 0.40
C LEU A 87 0.29 -10.32 1.43
N GLU A 88 1.46 -10.81 1.04
CA GLU A 88 2.63 -10.83 1.91
C GLU A 88 3.11 -9.41 2.26
N VAL A 89 3.12 -8.51 1.27
CA VAL A 89 3.44 -7.08 1.52
C VAL A 89 2.38 -6.44 2.43
N VAL A 90 1.09 -6.76 2.25
CA VAL A 90 0.03 -6.27 3.15
C VAL A 90 0.27 -6.73 4.58
N LYS A 91 0.63 -8.00 4.80
CA LYS A 91 0.93 -8.53 6.14
C LYS A 91 2.12 -7.79 6.77
N GLU A 92 3.15 -7.51 5.99
CA GLU A 92 4.30 -6.75 6.46
C GLU A 92 3.89 -5.35 6.92
N ILE A 93 3.19 -4.58 6.06
CA ILE A 93 2.70 -3.24 6.39
C ILE A 93 1.81 -3.27 7.63
N ASP A 94 0.83 -4.18 7.69
CA ASP A 94 -0.07 -4.28 8.84
C ASP A 94 0.66 -4.58 10.16
N SER A 95 1.74 -5.38 10.11
CA SER A 95 2.53 -5.70 11.30
C SER A 95 3.47 -4.58 11.76
N ARG A 96 3.86 -3.66 10.88
CA ARG A 96 4.92 -2.66 11.14
C ARG A 96 4.44 -1.21 11.17
N ALA A 97 3.32 -0.91 10.52
CA ALA A 97 2.78 0.42 10.43
C ALA A 97 2.35 0.97 11.81
N ARG A 98 2.60 2.26 12.03
CA ARG A 98 2.40 2.98 13.28
C ARG A 98 0.96 3.44 13.46
N THR A 99 0.27 3.74 12.37
CA THR A 99 -1.08 4.31 12.37
C THR A 99 -2.04 3.48 11.51
N VAL A 100 -3.34 3.77 11.62
CA VAL A 100 -4.36 3.12 10.78
C VAL A 100 -4.28 3.66 9.34
N GLU A 101 -3.96 4.94 9.21
CA GLU A 101 -3.76 5.66 7.95
C GLU A 101 -2.64 5.01 7.13
N ASP A 102 -1.52 4.68 7.77
CA ASP A 102 -0.39 3.98 7.16
C ASP A 102 -0.79 2.62 6.58
N LYS A 103 -1.77 1.94 7.20
CA LYS A 103 -2.24 0.62 6.81
C LYS A 103 -3.34 0.66 5.77
N ALA A 104 -4.02 1.79 5.62
CA ALA A 104 -5.30 1.88 4.94
C ALA A 104 -5.21 1.38 3.49
N GLU A 105 -4.21 1.83 2.72
CA GLU A 105 -4.06 1.44 1.32
C GLU A 105 -3.78 -0.07 1.16
N ALA A 106 -2.92 -0.62 2.01
CA ALA A 106 -2.59 -2.05 2.01
C ALA A 106 -3.80 -2.91 2.37
N LEU A 107 -4.57 -2.50 3.39
CA LEU A 107 -5.80 -3.20 3.78
C LEU A 107 -6.88 -3.10 2.70
N ILE A 108 -7.00 -1.97 2.01
CA ILE A 108 -7.89 -1.82 0.84
C ILE A 108 -7.47 -2.78 -0.29
N ALA A 109 -6.17 -2.94 -0.56
CA ALA A 109 -5.69 -3.90 -1.55
C ALA A 109 -6.09 -5.34 -1.16
N LYS A 110 -5.90 -5.73 0.11
CA LYS A 110 -6.36 -7.03 0.62
C LYS A 110 -7.87 -7.24 0.44
N ILE A 111 -8.70 -6.26 0.78
CA ILE A 111 -10.16 -6.34 0.59
C ILE A 111 -10.50 -6.56 -0.90
N ARG A 112 -9.83 -5.84 -1.81
CA ARG A 112 -10.01 -6.01 -3.25
C ARG A 112 -9.60 -7.41 -3.72
N ILE A 113 -8.48 -7.94 -3.23
CA ILE A 113 -8.01 -9.30 -3.57
C ILE A 113 -9.03 -10.34 -3.10
N LEU A 114 -9.51 -10.25 -1.86
CA LEU A 114 -10.55 -11.15 -1.33
C LEU A 114 -11.82 -11.07 -2.19
N GLY A 115 -12.23 -9.87 -2.60
CA GLY A 115 -13.34 -9.68 -3.53
C GLY A 115 -13.12 -10.36 -4.89
N ASN A 116 -11.92 -10.25 -5.47
CA ASN A 116 -11.56 -10.94 -6.72
C ASN A 116 -11.57 -12.47 -6.57
N ARG A 117 -11.27 -12.98 -5.37
CA ARG A 117 -11.35 -14.42 -5.02
C ARG A 117 -12.76 -14.91 -4.66
N TYR A 118 -13.77 -14.04 -4.74
CA TYR A 118 -15.14 -14.31 -4.27
C TYR A 118 -15.26 -14.64 -2.78
N GLU A 119 -14.25 -14.26 -1.98
CA GLU A 119 -14.24 -14.39 -0.52
C GLU A 119 -14.91 -13.16 0.12
N LEU A 120 -16.21 -12.96 -0.18
CA LEU A 120 -16.94 -11.73 0.14
C LEU A 120 -17.12 -11.50 1.64
N GLU A 121 -17.36 -12.55 2.42
CA GLU A 121 -17.52 -12.47 3.87
C GLU A 121 -16.24 -11.95 4.56
N PRO A 122 -15.05 -12.58 4.33
CA PRO A 122 -13.78 -12.02 4.78
C PRO A 122 -13.51 -10.59 4.29
N ALA A 123 -13.88 -10.27 3.06
CA ALA A 123 -13.70 -8.92 2.50
C ALA A 123 -14.54 -7.87 3.26
N ILE A 124 -15.79 -8.21 3.58
CA ILE A 124 -16.69 -7.35 4.36
C ILE A 124 -16.17 -7.17 5.78
N GLU A 125 -15.76 -8.26 6.45
CA GLU A 125 -15.22 -8.20 7.81
C GLU A 125 -13.97 -7.31 7.89
N ALA A 126 -13.05 -7.47 6.93
CA ALA A 126 -11.86 -6.63 6.84
C ALA A 126 -12.21 -5.14 6.60
N GLY A 127 -13.19 -4.86 5.74
CA GLY A 127 -13.67 -3.50 5.50
C GLY A 127 -14.32 -2.85 6.72
N LEU A 128 -15.17 -3.60 7.43
CA LEU A 128 -15.79 -3.11 8.67
C LEU A 128 -14.75 -2.84 9.76
N SER A 129 -13.77 -3.72 9.91
CA SER A 129 -12.67 -3.57 10.88
C SER A 129 -11.83 -2.32 10.58
N LEU A 130 -11.54 -2.06 9.31
CA LEU A 130 -10.82 -0.85 8.89
C LEU A 130 -11.63 0.42 9.16
N LEU A 131 -12.93 0.42 8.86
CA LEU A 131 -13.81 1.56 9.14
C LEU A 131 -13.90 1.85 10.64
N GLU A 132 -14.03 0.81 11.47
CA GLU A 132 -14.02 0.95 12.93
C GLU A 132 -12.71 1.55 13.43
N ALA A 133 -11.57 1.10 12.90
CA ALA A 133 -10.25 1.65 13.23
C ALA A 133 -10.08 3.12 12.80
N LEU A 134 -10.80 3.56 11.76
CA LEU A 134 -10.89 4.97 11.32
C LEU A 134 -11.95 5.78 12.10
N GLY A 135 -12.65 5.18 13.06
CA GLY A 135 -13.67 5.82 13.90
C GLY A 135 -15.11 5.70 13.37
N GLU A 136 -15.32 5.01 12.25
CA GLU A 136 -16.63 4.82 11.63
C GLU A 136 -17.26 3.48 12.02
N ASN A 137 -18.30 3.54 12.87
CA ASN A 137 -18.94 2.35 13.42
C ASN A 137 -20.13 1.89 12.57
N PHE A 138 -19.95 0.76 11.88
CA PHE A 138 -21.02 0.09 11.14
C PHE A 138 -21.46 -1.21 11.86
N PRO A 139 -22.78 -1.44 12.03
CA PRO A 139 -23.24 -2.70 12.60
C PRO A 139 -22.95 -3.84 11.59
N PRO A 140 -22.38 -4.97 12.03
CA PRO A 140 -22.06 -6.10 11.13
C PRO A 140 -23.31 -6.71 10.47
N ARG A 141 -24.49 -6.51 11.09
CA ARG A 141 -25.79 -6.85 10.52
C ARG A 141 -26.77 -5.69 10.73
N PRO A 142 -26.88 -4.74 9.78
CA PRO A 142 -27.85 -3.66 9.89
C PRO A 142 -29.28 -4.20 9.77
N SER A 143 -30.20 -3.66 10.57
CA SER A 143 -31.63 -3.92 10.36
C SER A 143 -32.08 -3.26 9.06
N GLN A 144 -32.96 -3.93 8.29
CA GLN A 144 -33.50 -3.44 7.02
C GLN A 144 -34.08 -2.02 7.13
N LEU A 145 -34.77 -1.73 8.25
CA LEU A 145 -35.33 -0.41 8.54
C LEU A 145 -34.25 0.67 8.72
N ARG A 146 -33.16 0.35 9.44
CA ARG A 146 -32.04 1.29 9.64
C ARG A 146 -31.32 1.58 8.32
N LEU A 147 -31.16 0.56 7.47
CA LEU A 147 -30.54 0.69 6.16
C LEU A 147 -31.33 1.64 5.24
N MET A 148 -32.65 1.48 5.22
CA MET A 148 -33.55 2.31 4.41
C MET A 148 -33.61 3.75 4.91
N TYR A 149 -33.60 3.96 6.23
CA TYR A 149 -33.48 5.28 6.83
C TYR A 149 -32.17 5.96 6.46
N SER A 150 -31.03 5.27 6.60
CA SER A 150 -29.72 5.84 6.22
C SER A 150 -29.65 6.19 4.74
N LEU A 151 -30.20 5.35 3.85
CA LEU A 151 -30.21 5.62 2.41
C LEU A 151 -30.97 6.91 2.07
N LEU A 152 -32.13 7.13 2.71
CA LEU A 152 -32.93 8.35 2.54
C LEU A 152 -32.17 9.60 2.99
N VAL A 153 -31.49 9.53 4.14
CA VAL A 153 -30.68 10.64 4.66
C VAL A 153 -29.53 10.95 3.71
N THR A 154 -28.77 9.94 3.27
CA THR A 154 -27.64 10.15 2.35
C THR A 154 -28.10 10.74 1.00
N GLN A 155 -29.23 10.28 0.46
CA GLN A 155 -29.80 10.85 -0.77
C GLN A 155 -30.26 12.32 -0.63
N GLN A 156 -30.75 12.71 0.54
CA GLN A 156 -31.10 14.12 0.80
C GLN A 156 -29.84 14.99 0.94
N SER A 157 -28.82 14.52 1.66
CA SER A 157 -27.57 15.25 1.85
C SER A 157 -26.78 15.45 0.56
N LEU A 158 -26.86 14.51 -0.39
CA LEU A 158 -26.22 14.60 -1.71
C LEU A 158 -27.02 15.45 -2.73
N ARG A 159 -28.25 15.83 -2.40
CA ARG A 159 -29.13 16.68 -3.24
C ARG A 159 -29.06 18.17 -2.88
N GLY A 160 -28.38 18.53 -1.79
CA GLY A 160 -28.06 19.91 -1.39
C GLY A 160 -26.66 20.29 -1.82
#